data_AF-A0A514BN60-F1
#
_entry.id   AF-A0A514BN60-F1
#
_cell.length_a   1.000
_cell.length_b   1.000
_cell.length_c   1.000
_cell.angle_alpha   90.00
_cell.angle_beta   90.00
_cell.angle_gamma   90.00
#
_symmetry.space_group_name_H-M   'P 1'
#
loop_
_entity.id
_entity.type
_entity.pdbx_description
1 polymer ?
#
loop_
_entity_poly.entity_id
_entity_poly.type
_entity_poly.pdbx_seq_one_letter_code
_entity_poly.pdbx_strand_id
1 'polypeptide(L)'
;MIDLTHIDELARRLSNLVPAGLRGQSGEVLREELQENFKTVLQSGLTRLDLVTREEFEVQRAVLLRTREKLEALQQTVAELEARLGNAPGNGTPRH
;
A
#
# COMPACT_ATOMS: atom_id res chain seq x y z
N MET A 1 -10.66 -1.80 -0.35
CA MET A 1 -11.59 -0.76 0.14
C MET A 1 -11.36 -0.63 1.63
N ILE A 2 -11.25 0.59 2.19
CA ILE A 2 -11.37 0.67 3.66
C ILE A 2 -12.81 0.37 4.00
N ASP A 3 -12.98 -0.67 4.81
CA ASP A 3 -14.27 -1.18 5.19
C ASP A 3 -14.91 -0.25 6.22
N LEU A 4 -16.15 0.20 5.97
CA LEU A 4 -16.90 1.03 6.91
C LEU A 4 -17.09 0.32 8.27
N THR A 5 -17.08 -1.01 8.24
CA THR A 5 -17.14 -1.89 9.42
C THR A 5 -15.94 -1.69 10.36
N HIS A 6 -14.73 -1.44 9.83
CA HIS A 6 -13.54 -1.20 10.65
C HIS A 6 -13.57 0.19 11.32
N ILE A 7 -14.17 1.18 10.66
CA ILE A 7 -14.34 2.52 11.22
C ILE A 7 -15.35 2.49 12.37
N ASP A 8 -16.45 1.75 12.20
CA ASP A 8 -17.46 1.56 13.25
C ASP A 8 -16.89 0.81 14.46
N GLU A 9 -16.01 -0.18 14.24
CA GLU A 9 -15.34 -0.90 15.32
C GLU A 9 -14.37 0.00 16.11
N LEU A 10 -13.60 0.85 15.42
CA LEU A 10 -12.71 1.83 16.06
C LEU A 10 -13.51 2.85 16.87
N ALA A 11 -14.60 3.38 16.32
CA ALA A 11 -15.49 4.31 17.02
C ALA A 11 -16.10 3.67 18.28
N ARG A 12 -16.53 2.40 18.18
CA ARG A 12 -17.08 1.64 19.33
C ARG A 12 -16.03 1.36 20.40
N ARG A 13 -14.79 0.99 20.04
CA ARG A 13 -13.69 0.78 20.99
C ARG A 13 -13.31 2.05 21.73
N LEU A 14 -13.26 3.20 21.03
CA LEU A 14 -13.01 4.51 21.64
C LEU A 14 -14.15 4.94 22.57
N SER A 15 -15.39 4.72 22.16
CA SER A 15 -16.59 4.98 22.98
C SER A 15 -16.59 4.17 24.27
N ASN A 16 -16.07 2.93 24.25
CA ASN A 16 -15.94 2.08 25.44
C ASN A 16 -14.87 2.56 26.44
N LEU A 17 -13.95 3.43 26.02
CA LEU A 17 -12.93 4.02 26.87
C LEU A 17 -13.39 5.35 27.51
N VAL A 18 -14.59 5.83 27.17
CA VAL A 18 -15.17 7.04 27.77
C VAL A 18 -15.51 6.77 29.25
N PRO A 19 -15.00 7.58 30.20
CA PRO A 19 -15.09 7.30 31.62
C PRO A 19 -16.53 7.23 32.14
N ALA A 20 -16.71 6.33 33.09
CA ALA A 20 -17.92 5.94 33.79
C ALA A 20 -18.84 7.05 34.36
N GLY A 21 -18.35 8.29 34.47
CA GLY A 21 -19.09 9.43 35.03
C GLY A 21 -20.26 9.91 34.16
N LEU A 22 -20.33 9.44 32.91
CA LEU A 22 -21.38 9.76 31.94
C LEU A 22 -22.35 8.58 31.73
N ARG A 23 -22.56 7.68 32.69
CA ARG A 23 -23.39 6.47 32.54
C ARG A 23 -24.87 6.63 32.95
N GLY A 24 -25.37 7.87 33.07
CA GLY A 24 -26.79 8.14 33.31
C GLY A 24 -27.62 8.08 32.01
N GLN A 25 -28.95 8.25 32.11
CA GLN A 25 -29.87 8.25 30.95
C GLN A 25 -29.54 9.34 29.91
N SER A 26 -28.97 10.47 30.35
CA SER A 26 -28.43 11.54 29.48
C SER A 26 -27.08 11.17 28.84
N GLY A 27 -26.41 10.18 29.41
CA GLY A 27 -25.10 9.68 29.02
C GLY A 27 -25.09 8.73 27.84
N GLU A 28 -26.15 7.94 27.69
CA GLU A 28 -26.38 7.10 26.50
C GLU A 28 -26.52 7.97 25.23
N VAL A 29 -27.30 9.06 25.30
CA VAL A 29 -27.47 10.01 24.20
C VAL A 29 -26.14 10.71 23.86
N LEU A 30 -25.42 11.19 24.88
CA LEU A 30 -24.08 11.79 24.70
C LEU A 30 -23.09 10.81 24.08
N ARG A 31 -23.17 9.51 24.40
CA ARG A 31 -22.29 8.48 23.85
C ARG A 31 -22.57 8.22 22.38
N GLU A 32 -23.85 8.23 21.99
CA GLU A 32 -24.29 8.06 20.61
C GLU A 32 -23.86 9.27 19.74
N GLU A 33 -24.05 10.49 20.25
CA GLU A 33 -23.57 11.72 19.60
C GLU A 33 -22.04 11.76 19.47
N LEU A 34 -21.31 11.34 20.51
CA LEU A 34 -19.85 11.23 20.44
C LEU A 34 -19.41 10.19 19.41
N GLN A 35 -20.07 9.03 19.34
CA GLN A 35 -19.76 7.99 18.37
C GLN A 35 -19.93 8.49 16.93
N GLU A 36 -21.03 9.16 16.62
CA GLU A 36 -21.31 9.73 15.30
C GLU A 36 -20.30 10.83 14.93
N ASN A 37 -19.95 11.69 15.89
CA ASN A 37 -18.93 12.71 15.67
C ASN A 37 -17.54 12.09 15.42
N PHE A 38 -17.15 11.09 16.20
CA PHE A 38 -15.89 10.35 15.99
C PHE A 38 -15.86 9.63 14.64
N LYS A 39 -16.96 8.98 14.25
CA LYS A 39 -17.09 8.34 12.94
C LYS A 39 -16.88 9.34 11.81
N THR A 40 -17.53 10.50 11.88
CA THR A 40 -17.40 11.58 10.90
C THR A 40 -15.96 12.09 10.82
N VAL A 41 -15.32 12.33 11.97
CA VAL A 41 -13.91 12.78 12.02
C VAL A 41 -12.98 11.72 11.44
N LEU A 42 -13.14 10.44 11.81
CA LEU A 42 -12.33 9.33 11.29
C LEU A 42 -12.50 9.15 9.78
N GLN A 43 -13.73 9.20 9.28
CA GLN A 43 -14.02 9.16 7.85
C GLN A 43 -13.37 10.34 7.11
N SER A 44 -13.48 11.56 7.66
CA SER A 44 -12.86 12.74 7.06
C SER A 44 -11.32 12.66 7.08
N GLY A 45 -10.74 12.10 8.15
CA GLY A 45 -9.31 11.92 8.32
C GLY A 45 -8.75 10.86 7.36
N LEU A 46 -9.42 9.71 7.26
CA LEU A 46 -9.05 8.67 6.28
C LEU A 46 -9.18 9.17 4.85
N THR A 47 -10.24 9.90 4.51
CA THR A 47 -10.40 10.47 3.15
C THR A 47 -9.29 11.46 2.78
N ARG A 48 -8.66 12.10 3.78
CA ARG A 48 -7.50 12.98 3.59
C ARG A 48 -6.17 12.24 3.49
N LEU A 49 -6.12 10.97 3.88
CA LEU A 49 -4.96 10.12 3.63
C LEU A 49 -5.03 9.65 2.17
N ASP A 50 -3.88 9.61 1.49
CA ASP A 50 -3.77 9.10 0.11
C ASP A 50 -3.89 7.58 0.10
N LEU A 51 -5.10 7.10 0.40
CA LEU A 51 -5.39 5.69 0.60
C LEU A 51 -5.62 5.03 -0.75
N VAL A 52 -4.68 4.17 -1.13
CA VAL A 52 -4.91 3.23 -2.23
C VAL A 52 -5.70 2.03 -1.72
N THR A 53 -6.63 1.53 -2.55
CA THR A 53 -7.34 0.31 -2.21
C THR A 53 -6.39 -0.89 -2.21
N ARG A 54 -6.74 -1.93 -1.45
CA ARG A 54 -5.98 -3.18 -1.44
C ARG A 54 -5.82 -3.77 -2.85
N GLU A 55 -6.84 -3.64 -3.69
CA GLU A 55 -6.80 -4.14 -5.06
C GLU A 55 -5.80 -3.35 -5.93
N GLU A 56 -5.83 -2.02 -5.86
CA GLU A 56 -4.84 -1.17 -6.55
C GLU A 56 -3.41 -1.45 -6.07
N PHE A 57 -3.22 -1.68 -4.77
CA PHE A 57 -1.93 -2.07 -4.22
C PHE A 57 -1.43 -3.41 -4.80
N GLU A 58 -2.28 -4.44 -4.86
CA GLU A 58 -1.91 -5.74 -5.43
C GLU A 58 -1.63 -5.64 -6.93
N VAL A 59 -2.37 -4.80 -7.67
CA VAL A 59 -2.09 -4.52 -9.09
C VAL A 59 -0.72 -3.87 -9.26
N GLN A 60 -0.39 -2.84 -8.49
CA GLN A 60 0.92 -2.19 -8.54
C GLN A 60 2.05 -3.17 -8.18
N ARG A 61 1.84 -4.02 -7.18
CA ARG A 61 2.78 -5.07 -6.80
C ARG A 61 3.00 -6.08 -7.93
N ALA A 62 1.94 -6.50 -8.62
CA ALA A 62 2.04 -7.41 -9.76
C ALA A 62 2.81 -6.77 -10.94
N VAL A 63 2.56 -5.49 -11.20
CA VAL A 63 3.31 -4.72 -12.22
C VAL A 63 4.80 -4.66 -11.86
N LEU A 64 5.13 -4.37 -10.61
CA LEU A 64 6.52 -4.34 -10.12
C LEU A 64 7.21 -5.71 -10.21
N LEU A 65 6.50 -6.79 -9.93
CA LEU A 65 7.05 -8.14 -10.09
C LEU A 65 7.41 -8.40 -11.56
N ARG A 66 6.48 -8.12 -12.46
CA ARG A 66 6.66 -8.30 -13.90
C ARG A 66 7.78 -7.43 -14.47
N THR A 67 7.96 -6.21 -13.98
CA THR A 67 9.08 -5.35 -14.42
C THR A 67 10.41 -5.91 -13.94
N ARG A 68 10.48 -6.48 -12.73
CA ARG A 68 11.67 -7.17 -12.21
C ARG A 68 12.06 -8.37 -13.08
N GLU A 69 11.11 -9.23 -13.40
CA GLU A 69 11.34 -10.40 -14.28
C GLU A 69 11.87 -9.97 -15.65
N LYS A 70 11.27 -8.93 -16.25
CA LYS A 70 11.72 -8.39 -17.54
C LYS A 70 13.12 -7.79 -17.45
N LEU A 71 13.44 -7.11 -16.34
CA LEU A 71 14.74 -6.51 -16.11
C LEU A 71 15.83 -7.57 -15.99
N GLU A 72 15.57 -8.65 -15.25
CA GLU A 72 16.48 -9.80 -15.14
C GLU A 72 16.73 -10.47 -16.50
N ALA A 73 15.66 -10.69 -17.29
CA ALA A 73 15.80 -11.25 -18.64
C ALA A 73 16.63 -10.36 -19.58
N LEU A 74 16.44 -9.04 -19.50
CA LEU A 74 17.24 -8.08 -20.27
C LEU A 74 18.69 -8.07 -19.81
N GLN A 75 18.95 -8.09 -18.49
CA GLN A 75 20.30 -8.18 -17.95
C GLN A 75 21.04 -9.43 -18.44
N GLN A 76 20.35 -10.58 -18.45
CA GLN A 76 20.90 -11.82 -18.98
C GLN A 76 21.22 -11.71 -20.47
N THR A 77 20.31 -11.15 -21.26
CA THR A 77 20.50 -10.95 -22.70
C THR A 77 21.70 -10.03 -22.97
N VAL A 78 21.84 -8.94 -22.20
CA VAL A 78 22.98 -8.03 -22.32
C VAL A 78 24.29 -8.75 -21.96
N ALA A 79 24.33 -9.49 -20.85
CA ALA A 79 25.52 -10.24 -20.46
C ALA A 79 25.94 -11.28 -21.51
N GLU A 80 24.99 -11.97 -22.14
CA GLU A 80 25.28 -12.89 -23.24
C GLU A 80 25.85 -12.17 -24.47
N LEU A 81 25.31 -11.01 -24.82
CA LEU A 81 25.82 -10.20 -25.94
C LEU A 81 27.22 -9.65 -25.64
N GLU A 82 27.45 -9.15 -24.44
CA GLU A 82 28.77 -8.68 -23.99
C GLU A 82 29.80 -9.81 -24.00
N ALA A 83 29.43 -11.02 -23.56
CA ALA A 83 30.30 -12.19 -23.62
C ALA A 83 30.63 -12.59 -25.06
N ARG A 84 29.67 -12.52 -25.99
CA ARG A 84 29.89 -12.79 -27.43
C ARG A 84 30.81 -11.75 -28.06
N LEU A 85 30.64 -10.48 -27.73
CA LEU A 85 31.48 -9.37 -28.20
C LEU A 85 32.90 -9.45 -27.63
N GLY A 86 33.04 -9.78 -26.34
CA GLY A 86 34.34 -9.96 -25.69
C GLY A 86 35.12 -11.19 -26.17
N ASN A 87 34.42 -12.22 -26.66
CA ASN A 87 35.00 -13.42 -27.26
C ASN A 87 35.25 -13.31 -28.77
N ALA A 88 34.99 -12.16 -29.40
CA ALA A 88 35.40 -11.95 -30.79
C ALA A 88 36.94 -11.94 -30.82
N PRO A 89 37.61 -12.93 -31.47
CA PRO A 89 39.05 -12.92 -31.57
C PRO A 89 39.44 -11.64 -32.31
N GLY A 90 40.33 -10.86 -31.69
CA GLY A 90 40.87 -9.65 -32.28
C GLY A 90 41.24 -9.93 -33.73
N ASN A 91 40.64 -9.17 -34.64
CA ASN A 91 41.01 -9.14 -36.05
C ASN A 91 42.41 -8.51 -36.12
N GLY A 92 43.41 -9.30 -35.70
CA GLY A 92 44.82 -9.00 -35.81
C GLY A 92 45.18 -9.14 -37.27
N THR A 93 45.12 -8.02 -37.97
CA THR A 93 45.68 -7.82 -39.29
C THR A 93 47.04 -8.51 -39.38
N PRO A 94 47.26 -9.49 -40.29
CA PRO A 94 48.60 -9.97 -40.54
C PRO A 94 49.35 -8.83 -41.23
N ARG A 95 50.20 -8.15 -40.46
CA ARG A 95 51.25 -7.29 -41.00
C ARG A 95 52.47 -8.18 -41.25
N HIS A 96 52.91 -8.15 -42.51
CA HIS A 96 54.11 -8.72 -43.14
C HIS A 96 53.87 -9.94 -44.00
#